data_AF-A0A2N0VF11-F1
#
_entry.id   AF-A0A2N0VF11-F1
#
_cell.length_a   1.000
_cell.length_b   1.000
_cell.length_c   1.000
_cell.angle_alpha   90.00
_cell.angle_beta   90.00
_cell.angle_gamma   90.00
#
_symmetry.space_group_name_H-M   'P 1'
#
loop_
_entity.id
_entity.type
_entity.pdbx_description
1 polymer ?
#
loop_
_entity_poly.entity_id
_entity_poly.type
_entity_poly.pdbx_seq_one_letter_code
_entity_poly.pdbx_strand_id
1 'polypeptide(L)'
;MKRLNFTLDNSTVELLSKLADKFYEGNKSQTVRAALESLATHQNHDGWVISGYTPIKTDHEVNCHTCGTSKHEGEILFKPVFERGSSPKAIREIPSEEWVECSVCVESQP
;
A
#
# COMPACT_ATOMS: atom_id res chain seq x y z
N MET A 1 10.91 -19.91 12.45
CA MET A 1 9.71 -19.26 13.04
C MET A 1 10.19 -18.20 14.03
N LYS A 2 9.59 -16.99 14.03
CA LYS A 2 9.84 -15.97 15.08
C LYS A 2 8.66 -16.01 16.06
N ARG A 3 8.93 -16.01 17.37
CA ARG A 3 7.91 -15.98 18.41
C ARG A 3 7.61 -14.52 18.77
N LEU A 4 6.34 -14.12 18.64
CA LEU A 4 5.83 -12.84 19.09
C LEU A 4 4.91 -13.08 20.30
N ASN A 5 5.00 -12.23 21.32
CA ASN A 5 4.09 -12.27 22.47
C ASN A 5 3.15 -11.09 22.37
N PHE A 6 1.84 -11.36 22.30
CA PHE A 6 0.80 -10.34 22.26
C PHE A 6 0.03 -10.38 23.59
N THR A 7 -0.34 -9.20 24.07
CA THR A 7 -1.31 -9.07 25.17
C THR A 7 -2.66 -8.77 24.54
N LEU A 8 -3.64 -9.62 24.82
CA LEU A 8 -5.02 -9.49 24.36
C LEU A 8 -5.91 -9.34 25.58
N ASP A 9 -6.95 -8.53 25.47
CA ASP A 9 -8.00 -8.49 26.49
C ASP A 9 -8.80 -9.80 26.49
N ASN A 10 -9.49 -10.07 27.60
CA ASN A 10 -10.23 -11.32 27.78
C ASN A 10 -11.28 -11.56 26.70
N SER A 11 -11.95 -10.50 26.22
CA SER A 11 -12.97 -10.64 25.19
C SER A 11 -12.38 -11.06 23.84
N THR A 12 -11.20 -10.54 23.50
CA THR A 12 -10.46 -10.95 22.30
C THR A 12 -9.96 -12.38 22.40
N VAL A 13 -9.51 -12.83 23.58
CA VAL A 13 -9.10 -14.23 23.81
C VAL A 13 -10.26 -15.21 23.65
N GLU A 14 -11.44 -14.85 24.16
CA GLU A 14 -12.65 -15.64 23.99
C GLU A 14 -13.08 -15.73 22.52
N LEU A 15 -13.05 -14.61 21.81
CA LEU A 15 -13.36 -14.58 20.38
C LEU A 15 -12.40 -15.46 19.58
N LEU A 16 -11.09 -15.33 19.83
CA LEU A 16 -10.07 -16.16 19.19
C LEU A 16 -10.30 -17.65 19.44
N SER A 17 -10.65 -18.01 20.69
CA SER A 17 -10.93 -19.41 21.05
C SER A 17 -12.17 -19.94 20.33
N LYS A 18 -13.27 -19.18 20.33
CA LYS A 18 -14.50 -19.55 19.59
C LYS A 18 -14.26 -19.75 18.10
N LEU A 19 -13.49 -18.86 17.47
CA LEU A 19 -13.15 -18.97 16.05
C LEU A 19 -12.23 -20.16 15.77
N ALA A 20 -11.23 -20.39 16.63
CA ALA A 20 -10.33 -21.52 16.51
C ALA A 20 -11.08 -22.84 16.62
N ASP A 21 -11.93 -23.01 17.62
CA ASP A 21 -12.69 -24.25 17.82
C ASP A 21 -13.65 -24.51 16.67
N LYS A 22 -14.30 -23.46 16.15
CA LYS A 22 -15.31 -23.58 15.10
C LYS A 22 -14.73 -23.85 13.70
N PHE A 23 -13.58 -23.27 13.37
CA PHE A 23 -13.07 -23.25 11.99
C PHE A 23 -11.65 -23.82 11.82
N TYR A 24 -10.90 -24.00 12.89
CA TYR A 24 -9.48 -24.33 12.84
C TYR A 24 -9.08 -25.39 13.90
N GLU A 25 -10.02 -26.24 14.33
CA GLU A 25 -9.76 -27.37 15.25
C GLU A 25 -9.08 -26.94 16.57
N GLY A 26 -9.39 -25.74 17.06
CA GLY A 26 -8.79 -25.17 18.27
C GLY A 26 -7.40 -24.57 18.07
N ASN A 27 -6.86 -24.56 16.85
CA ASN A 27 -5.55 -24.00 16.53
C ASN A 27 -5.56 -22.46 16.47
N LYS A 28 -5.32 -21.83 17.63
CA LYS A 28 -5.27 -20.38 17.77
C LYS A 28 -4.22 -19.70 16.88
N SER A 29 -3.06 -20.33 16.67
CA SER A 29 -2.02 -19.76 15.80
C SER A 29 -2.45 -19.71 14.34
N GLN A 30 -3.11 -20.75 13.86
CA GLN A 30 -3.68 -20.78 12.51
C GLN A 30 -4.80 -19.75 12.36
N THR A 31 -5.67 -19.60 13.36
CA THR A 31 -6.73 -18.58 13.36
C THR A 31 -6.17 -17.16 13.27
N VAL A 32 -5.13 -16.83 14.06
CA VAL A 32 -4.47 -15.52 14.00
C VAL A 32 -3.86 -15.28 12.62
N ARG A 33 -3.20 -16.29 12.04
CA ARG A 33 -2.65 -16.20 10.69
C ARG A 33 -3.72 -15.91 9.65
N ALA A 34 -4.81 -16.70 9.65
CA ALA A 34 -5.90 -16.53 8.71
C ALA A 34 -6.57 -15.15 8.86
N ALA A 35 -6.70 -14.63 10.09
CA ALA A 35 -7.21 -13.30 10.34
C ALA A 35 -6.28 -12.21 9.76
N LEU A 36 -4.96 -12.34 9.92
CA LEU A 36 -3.99 -11.41 9.35
C LEU A 36 -3.98 -11.45 7.81
N GLU A 37 -4.06 -12.64 7.22
CA GLU A 37 -4.14 -12.84 5.77
C GLU A 37 -5.45 -12.27 5.20
N SER A 38 -6.57 -12.51 5.87
CA SER A 38 -7.87 -11.94 5.52
C SER A 38 -7.84 -10.42 5.62
N LEU A 39 -7.25 -9.88 6.68
CA LEU A 39 -7.11 -8.43 6.86
C LEU A 39 -6.21 -7.82 5.77
N ALA A 40 -5.09 -8.45 5.42
CA ALA A 40 -4.23 -7.98 4.33
C ALA A 40 -4.97 -7.97 2.98
N THR A 41 -5.73 -9.04 2.71
CA THR A 41 -6.54 -9.19 1.48
C THR A 41 -7.65 -8.14 1.40
N HIS A 42 -8.35 -7.88 2.50
CA HIS A 42 -9.52 -6.99 2.53
C HIS A 42 -9.18 -5.51 2.76
N GLN A 43 -8.00 -5.17 3.29
CA GLN A 43 -7.57 -3.78 3.47
C GLN A 43 -6.87 -3.17 2.25
N ASN A 44 -6.86 -3.84 1.08
CA ASN A 44 -6.11 -3.40 -0.12
C ASN A 44 -4.63 -3.13 0.16
N HIS A 45 -4.04 -3.77 1.18
CA HIS A 45 -2.63 -3.55 1.44
C HIS A 45 -1.79 -4.14 0.30
N ASP A 46 -2.24 -5.23 -0.32
CA ASP A 46 -1.58 -5.79 -1.49
C ASP A 46 -2.01 -5.07 -2.78
N GLY A 47 -1.03 -4.51 -3.49
CA GLY A 47 -1.27 -3.67 -4.65
C GLY A 47 0.01 -3.31 -5.38
N TRP A 48 -0.03 -2.23 -6.13
CA TRP A 48 1.13 -1.54 -6.67
C TRP A 48 1.51 -0.41 -5.71
N VAL A 49 2.78 -0.31 -5.39
CA VAL A 49 3.34 0.76 -4.55
C VAL A 49 4.33 1.57 -5.37
N ILE A 50 4.45 2.86 -5.08
CA ILE A 50 5.50 3.69 -5.65
C ILE A 50 6.81 3.35 -4.92
N SER A 51 7.78 2.76 -5.63
CA SER A 51 9.10 2.40 -5.08
C SER A 51 10.15 3.50 -5.30
N GLY A 52 9.85 4.46 -6.17
CA GLY A 52 10.71 5.61 -6.45
C GLY A 52 10.19 6.45 -7.61
N TYR A 53 11.05 7.35 -8.09
CA TYR A 53 10.74 8.26 -9.18
C TYR A 53 11.89 8.33 -10.18
N THR A 54 11.56 8.39 -11.48
CA THR A 54 12.53 8.58 -12.56
C THR A 54 12.33 9.95 -13.21
N PRO A 55 13.39 10.76 -13.40
CA PRO A 55 13.27 12.05 -14.07
C PRO A 55 12.96 11.86 -15.55
N ILE A 56 12.05 12.67 -16.07
CA ILE A 56 11.69 12.75 -17.48
C ILE A 56 11.64 14.22 -17.90
N LYS A 57 11.90 14.48 -19.17
CA LYS A 57 11.68 15.80 -19.77
C LYS A 57 10.41 15.72 -20.61
N THR A 58 9.42 16.56 -20.33
CA THR A 58 8.16 16.56 -21.08
C THR A 58 8.35 17.22 -22.45
N ASP A 59 7.61 16.75 -23.43
CA ASP A 59 7.54 17.31 -24.79
C ASP A 59 6.21 18.08 -25.04
N HIS A 60 5.40 18.25 -23.99
CA HIS A 60 4.13 18.94 -24.04
C HIS A 60 3.78 19.53 -22.66
N GLU A 61 2.70 20.33 -22.62
CA GLU A 61 2.15 20.87 -21.38
C GLU A 61 1.38 19.78 -20.61
N VAL A 62 1.73 19.59 -19.34
CA VAL A 62 1.13 18.54 -18.49
C VAL A 62 0.94 19.04 -17.08
N ASN A 63 -0.06 18.53 -16.38
CA ASN A 63 -0.30 18.91 -14.99
C ASN A 63 0.40 17.94 -14.03
N CYS A 64 1.02 18.48 -12.99
CA CYS A 64 1.50 17.67 -11.87
C CYS A 64 0.32 16.93 -11.23
N HIS A 65 0.45 15.61 -11.05
CA HIS A 65 -0.61 14.78 -10.50
C HIS A 65 -0.97 15.18 -9.06
N THR A 66 0.01 15.50 -8.20
CA THR A 66 -0.27 15.82 -6.79
C THR A 66 -0.84 17.23 -6.60
N CYS A 67 -0.29 18.25 -7.25
CA CYS A 67 -0.69 19.65 -7.00
C CYS A 67 -1.52 20.30 -8.11
N GLY A 68 -1.75 19.60 -9.23
CA GLY A 68 -2.52 20.12 -10.37
C GLY A 68 -1.87 21.30 -11.11
N THR A 69 -0.66 21.71 -10.74
CA THR A 69 0.03 22.84 -11.38
C THR A 69 0.47 22.45 -12.79
N SER A 70 0.14 23.28 -13.78
CA SER A 70 0.60 23.09 -15.15
C SER A 70 2.12 23.24 -15.26
N LYS A 71 2.72 22.41 -16.09
CA LYS A 71 4.15 22.31 -16.36
C LYS A 71 4.37 22.41 -17.85
N HIS A 72 5.29 23.27 -18.23
CA HIS A 72 5.55 23.55 -19.62
C HIS A 72 6.42 22.48 -20.26
N GLU A 73 6.36 22.43 -21.59
CA GLU A 73 7.26 21.64 -22.41
C GLU A 73 8.73 21.92 -22.02
N GLY A 74 9.50 20.85 -21.89
CA GLY A 74 10.93 20.90 -21.60
C GLY A 74 11.27 21.02 -20.11
N GLU A 75 10.30 21.12 -19.22
CA GLU A 75 10.53 20.99 -17.77
C GLU A 75 10.90 19.54 -17.40
N ILE A 76 11.72 19.41 -16.34
CA ILE A 76 12.04 18.09 -15.76
C ILE A 76 10.96 17.75 -14.73
N LEU A 77 10.24 16.67 -14.97
CA LEU A 77 9.26 16.09 -14.07
C LEU A 77 9.67 14.67 -13.67
N PHE A 78 8.90 14.05 -12.80
CA PHE A 78 9.24 12.77 -12.19
C PHE A 78 8.10 11.78 -12.37
N LYS A 79 8.38 10.67 -13.07
CA LYS A 79 7.42 9.59 -13.26
C LYS A 79 7.58 8.55 -12.12
N PRO A 80 6.50 8.15 -11.44
CA PRO A 80 6.58 7.12 -10.41
C PRO A 80 6.97 5.77 -11.00
N VAL A 81 7.77 5.01 -10.25
CA VAL A 81 8.08 3.60 -10.52
C VAL A 81 7.18 2.75 -9.65
N PHE A 82 6.39 1.88 -10.28
CA PHE A 82 5.47 0.99 -9.57
C PHE A 82 6.06 -0.40 -9.41
N GLU A 83 5.98 -0.93 -8.19
CA GLU A 83 6.36 -2.30 -7.86
C GLU A 83 5.24 -3.01 -7.12
N ARG A 84 5.22 -4.35 -7.19
CA ARG A 84 4.28 -5.13 -6.38
C ARG A 84 4.74 -5.16 -4.93
N GLY A 85 3.84 -4.78 -4.03
CA GLY A 85 4.14 -4.71 -2.61
C GLY A 85 2.91 -4.53 -1.74
N SER A 86 3.16 -4.50 -0.44
CA SER A 86 2.12 -4.36 0.60
C SER A 86 2.23 -2.98 1.27
N SER A 87 1.24 -2.10 1.11
CA SER A 87 1.15 -0.78 1.74
C SER A 87 -0.30 -0.35 1.94
N PRO A 88 -0.65 0.39 3.01
CA PRO A 88 -1.96 1.03 3.16
C PRO A 88 -2.32 1.99 2.01
N LYS A 89 -1.33 2.45 1.24
CA LYS A 89 -1.49 3.32 0.07
C LYS A 89 -1.33 2.56 -1.26
N ALA A 90 -1.28 1.23 -1.22
CA ALA A 90 -1.11 0.45 -2.45
C ALA A 90 -2.33 0.65 -3.36
N ILE A 91 -2.07 0.99 -4.62
CA ILE A 91 -3.11 1.15 -5.63
C ILE A 91 -3.42 -0.20 -6.27
N ARG A 92 -4.68 -0.45 -6.64
CA ARG A 92 -5.10 -1.75 -7.17
C ARG A 92 -4.54 -2.02 -8.57
N GLU A 93 -4.53 -0.99 -9.40
CA GLU A 93 -4.16 -1.03 -10.81
C GLU A 93 -3.18 0.10 -11.12
N ILE A 94 -2.27 -0.12 -12.06
CA ILE A 94 -1.37 0.94 -12.54
C ILE A 94 -2.21 1.91 -13.39
N PRO A 95 -2.17 3.22 -13.12
CA PRO A 95 -2.95 4.21 -13.86
C PRO A 95 -2.57 4.24 -15.34
N SER A 96 -3.59 4.34 -16.19
CA SER A 96 -3.43 4.46 -17.64
C SER A 96 -3.22 5.91 -18.09
N GLU A 97 -3.53 6.87 -17.23
CA GLU A 97 -3.27 8.28 -17.46
C GLU A 97 -1.80 8.63 -17.18
N GLU A 98 -1.36 9.75 -17.74
CA GLU A 98 0.00 10.23 -17.50
C GLU A 98 0.13 10.73 -16.06
N TRP A 99 0.87 9.97 -15.25
CA TRP A 99 1.24 10.36 -13.91
C TRP A 99 2.65 10.93 -13.88
N VAL A 100 2.74 12.23 -13.64
CA VAL A 100 4.01 12.95 -13.45
C VAL A 100 3.92 13.84 -12.22
N GLU A 101 5.02 13.96 -11.49
CA GLU A 101 5.15 14.80 -10.32
C GLU A 101 6.19 15.89 -10.57
N CYS A 102 5.93 17.08 -10.03
CA CYS A 102 6.95 18.12 -9.98
C CYS A 102 7.94 17.85 -8.84
N SER A 103 9.16 18.42 -8.93
CA SER A 103 10.21 18.23 -7.92
C SER A 103 9.73 18.52 -6.49
N VAL A 104 9.00 19.62 -6.31
CA VAL A 104 8.44 20.02 -5.01
C VAL A 104 7.54 18.95 -4.43
N CYS A 105 6.66 18.34 -5.24
CA CYS A 105 5.75 17.30 -4.77
C CYS A 105 6.48 16.01 -4.41
N VAL A 106 7.51 15.62 -5.18
CA VAL A 106 8.33 14.44 -4.87
C VAL A 106 9.10 14.63 -3.56
N GLU A 107 9.72 15.79 -3.38
CA GLU A 107 10.50 16.12 -2.17
C GLU A 107 9.63 16.28 -0.91
N SER A 108 8.34 16.60 -1.09
CA SER A 108 7.40 16.77 0.02
C SER A 108 6.75 15.46 0.48
N GLN A 109 7.01 14.33 -0.20
CA GLN A 109 6.48 13.03 0.24
C GLN A 109 7.35 12.44 1.37
N PRO A 110 6.74 11.93 2.45
CA PRO A 110 7.45 11.37 3.61
C PRO A 110 8.07 9.99 3.34
#